data_AF-A0A830BPA6-F1
#
_entry.id   AF-A0A830BPA6-F1
#
_cell.length_a   1.000
_cell.length_b   1.000
_cell.length_c   1.000
_cell.angle_alpha   90.00
_cell.angle_beta   90.00
_cell.angle_gamma   90.00
#
_symmetry.space_group_name_H-M   'P 1'
#
loop_
_entity.id
_entity.type
_entity.pdbx_description
1 polymer ?
#
loop_
_entity_poly.entity_id
_entity_poly.type
_entity_poly.pdbx_seq_one_letter_code
_entity_poly.pdbx_strand_id
1 'polypeptide(L)'
;MVNLSLSVLSRPEVNSLPDIFKTLHLEYDEKVLPSIGNEVLKAVVAKFNADQLLTDRPHISTLVRESLIRRAKDFNIILDDMVITHLSYNAKFSKAVEQKKVAQ
;
A
#
# COMPACT_ATOMS: atom_id res chain seq x y z
N MET A 1 -3.82 -14.27 -8.85
CA MET A 1 -3.14 -12.97 -8.65
C MET A 1 -4.15 -11.98 -8.12
N VAL A 2 -3.78 -11.26 -7.06
CA VAL A 2 -4.58 -10.20 -6.45
C VAL A 2 -4.16 -8.89 -7.11
N ASN A 3 -5.12 -8.11 -7.58
CA ASN A 3 -4.91 -6.73 -8.03
C ASN A 3 -5.32 -5.80 -6.89
N LEU A 4 -4.37 -5.00 -6.41
CA LEU A 4 -4.63 -3.96 -5.42
C LEU A 4 -4.26 -2.60 -6.01
N SER A 5 -5.14 -1.63 -5.84
CA SER A 5 -4.87 -0.23 -6.13
C SER A 5 -4.84 0.54 -4.83
N LEU A 6 -3.81 1.37 -4.66
CA LEU A 6 -3.60 2.21 -3.50
C LEU A 6 -3.53 3.67 -3.95
N SER A 7 -4.27 4.53 -3.28
CA SER A 7 -4.17 5.98 -3.42
C SER A 7 -3.53 6.54 -2.16
N VAL A 8 -2.50 7.36 -2.34
CA VAL A 8 -1.71 7.93 -1.25
C VAL A 8 -1.69 9.44 -1.42
N LEU A 9 -1.92 10.16 -0.32
CA LEU A 9 -1.71 11.59 -0.22
C LEU A 9 -0.44 11.82 0.58
N SER A 10 0.56 12.43 -0.05
CA SER A 10 1.86 12.71 0.56
C SER A 10 2.34 14.10 0.22
N ARG A 11 3.20 14.62 1.07
CA ARG A 11 3.91 15.89 0.88
C ARG A 11 5.35 15.77 1.34
N PRO A 12 6.28 16.58 0.80
CA PRO A 12 7.66 16.56 1.24
C PRO A 12 7.79 17.30 2.59
N GLU A 13 8.75 16.89 3.41
CA GLU A 13 9.04 17.61 4.64
C GLU A 13 9.70 18.96 4.36
N VAL A 14 9.10 20.05 4.86
CA VAL A 14 9.54 21.42 4.60
C VAL A 14 10.99 21.67 5.02
N ASN A 15 11.43 21.07 6.13
CA ASN A 15 12.79 21.23 6.65
C ASN A 15 13.85 20.54 5.77
N SER A 16 13.47 19.50 5.05
CA SER A 16 14.36 18.67 4.22
C SER A 16 14.15 18.89 2.73
N LEU A 17 13.37 19.92 2.33
CA LEU A 17 13.18 20.29 0.93
C LEU A 17 14.48 20.43 0.13
N PRO A 18 15.56 21.06 0.66
CA PRO A 18 16.82 21.16 -0.07
C PRO A 18 17.47 19.81 -0.37
N ASP A 19 17.38 18.87 0.58
CA ASP A 19 17.93 17.52 0.45
C ASP A 19 17.09 16.68 -0.52
N ILE A 20 15.76 16.69 -0.37
CA ILE A 20 14.83 16.00 -1.26
C ILE A 20 15.05 16.47 -2.71
N PHE A 21 15.16 17.78 -2.93
CA PHE A 21 15.38 18.33 -4.26
C PHE A 21 16.73 17.92 -4.86
N LYS A 22 17.79 17.77 -4.04
CA LYS A 22 19.10 17.31 -4.50
C LYS A 22 19.14 15.82 -4.81
N THR A 23 18.47 14.99 -4.00
CA THR A 23 18.55 13.53 -4.13
C THR A 23 17.50 12.95 -5.06
N LEU A 24 16.27 13.46 -5.01
CA LEU A 24 15.10 12.88 -5.67
C LEU A 24 14.51 13.79 -6.77
N HIS A 25 14.93 15.05 -6.83
CA HIS A 25 14.42 16.07 -7.74
C HIS A 25 12.89 16.29 -7.59
N LEU A 26 12.27 16.88 -8.61
CA LEU A 26 10.83 17.18 -8.62
C LEU A 26 9.96 15.92 -8.73
N GLU A 27 10.49 14.83 -9.26
CA GLU A 27 9.78 13.55 -9.50
C GLU A 27 9.89 12.59 -8.31
N TYR A 28 10.10 13.12 -7.10
CA TYR A 28 10.31 12.30 -5.91
C TYR A 28 9.06 11.45 -5.59
N ASP A 29 7.86 11.99 -5.83
CA ASP A 29 6.60 11.29 -5.58
C ASP A 29 6.38 10.18 -6.62
N GLU A 30 6.62 10.46 -7.90
CA GLU A 30 6.44 9.49 -8.99
C GLU A 30 7.43 8.33 -8.95
N LYS A 31 8.61 8.51 -8.34
CA LYS A 31 9.62 7.45 -8.22
C LYS A 31 9.57 6.71 -6.90
N VAL A 32 9.48 7.44 -5.79
CA VAL A 32 9.58 6.84 -4.45
C VAL A 32 8.28 6.16 -4.05
N LEU A 33 7.13 6.83 -4.21
CA LEU A 33 5.83 6.30 -3.76
C LEU A 33 5.47 4.95 -4.39
N PRO A 34 5.58 4.74 -5.72
CA PRO A 34 5.27 3.42 -6.28
C PRO A 34 6.30 2.36 -5.88
N SER A 35 7.55 2.73 -5.63
CA SER A 35 8.59 1.80 -5.18
C SER A 35 8.28 1.29 -3.76
N ILE A 36 8.13 2.21 -2.80
CA ILE A 36 7.81 1.84 -1.41
C ILE A 36 6.40 1.23 -1.29
N GLY A 37 5.45 1.71 -2.10
CA GLY A 37 4.08 1.21 -2.13
C GLY A 37 4.03 -0.24 -2.56
N ASN A 38 4.68 -0.59 -3.67
CA ASN A 38 4.75 -1.98 -4.15
C ASN A 38 5.43 -2.91 -3.15
N GLU A 39 6.49 -2.44 -2.49
CA GLU A 39 7.20 -3.22 -1.47
C GLU A 39 6.28 -3.51 -0.27
N VAL A 40 5.68 -2.47 0.30
CA VAL A 40 4.79 -2.59 1.47
C VAL A 40 3.57 -3.44 1.15
N LEU A 41 2.94 -3.24 -0.01
CA LEU A 41 1.83 -4.07 -0.47
C LEU A 41 2.23 -5.54 -0.52
N LYS A 42 3.36 -5.87 -1.15
CA LYS A 42 3.82 -7.26 -1.26
C LYS A 42 4.09 -7.86 0.12
N ALA A 43 4.73 -7.10 1.01
CA ALA A 43 5.04 -7.55 2.37
C ALA A 43 3.77 -7.82 3.20
N VAL A 44 2.72 -7.00 3.04
CA VAL A 44 1.45 -7.17 3.75
C VAL A 44 0.64 -8.30 3.13
N VAL A 45 0.48 -8.33 1.81
CA VAL A 45 -0.25 -9.41 1.10
C VAL A 45 0.40 -10.78 1.36
N ALA A 46 1.71 -10.87 1.56
CA ALA A 46 2.37 -12.12 1.92
C ALA A 46 1.97 -12.66 3.31
N LYS A 47 1.49 -11.79 4.21
CA LYS A 47 1.07 -12.16 5.58
C LYS A 47 -0.41 -12.51 5.68
N PHE A 48 -1.23 -12.08 4.73
CA PHE A 48 -2.68 -12.21 4.77
C PHE A 48 -3.20 -13.07 3.62
N ASN A 49 -4.18 -13.92 3.93
CA ASN A 49 -4.91 -14.64 2.90
C ASN A 49 -5.96 -13.75 2.22
N ALA A 50 -6.39 -14.14 1.02
CA ALA A 50 -7.42 -13.45 0.26
C ALA A 50 -8.71 -13.16 1.07
N ASP A 51 -9.16 -14.11 1.87
CA ASP A 51 -10.34 -13.95 2.74
C ASP A 51 -10.17 -12.86 3.80
N GLN A 52 -8.97 -12.79 4.39
CA GLN A 52 -8.64 -11.79 5.41
C GLN A 52 -8.50 -10.40 4.80
N LEU A 53 -8.01 -10.31 3.55
CA LEU A 53 -7.91 -9.05 2.82
C LEU A 53 -9.28 -8.36 2.61
N LEU A 54 -10.36 -9.15 2.48
CA LEU A 54 -11.72 -8.64 2.40
C LEU A 54 -12.32 -8.33 3.77
N THR A 55 -12.12 -9.22 4.73
CA THR A 55 -12.81 -9.18 6.03
C THR A 55 -12.16 -8.18 6.99
N ASP A 56 -10.82 -8.11 7.01
CA ASP A 56 -10.04 -7.29 7.94
C ASP A 56 -9.42 -6.06 7.25
N ARG A 57 -10.07 -5.57 6.19
CA ARG A 57 -9.59 -4.41 5.42
C ARG A 57 -9.21 -3.20 6.28
N PRO A 58 -9.95 -2.83 7.35
CA PRO A 58 -9.56 -1.72 8.22
C PRO A 58 -8.21 -1.98 8.91
N HIS A 59 -8.00 -3.19 9.43
CA HIS A 59 -6.75 -3.57 10.09
C HIS A 59 -5.57 -3.57 9.12
N ILE A 60 -5.77 -4.13 7.93
CA ILE A 60 -4.75 -4.14 6.86
C ILE A 60 -4.41 -2.72 6.43
N SER A 61 -5.40 -1.84 6.29
CA SER A 61 -5.18 -0.44 5.93
C SER A 61 -4.25 0.25 6.95
N THR A 62 -4.47 0.03 8.25
CA THR A 62 -3.60 0.55 9.32
C THR A 62 -2.19 0.00 9.21
N LEU A 63 -2.03 -1.31 9.01
CA LEU A 63 -0.70 -1.94 8.89
C LEU A 63 0.09 -1.43 7.68
N VAL A 64 -0.58 -1.30 6.53
CA VAL A 64 0.02 -0.73 5.32
C VAL A 64 0.42 0.72 5.60
N ARG A 65 -0.44 1.50 6.26
CA ARG A 65 -0.17 2.90 6.63
C ARG A 65 1.06 3.05 7.50
N GLU A 66 1.16 2.32 8.59
CA GLU A 66 2.32 2.39 9.48
C GLU A 66 3.62 2.00 8.77
N SER A 67 3.55 0.97 7.93
CA SER A 67 4.70 0.50 7.15
C SER A 67 5.13 1.53 6.11
N LEU A 68 4.17 2.12 5.40
CA LEU A 68 4.41 3.13 4.37
C LEU A 68 4.95 4.43 4.98
N ILE A 69 4.39 4.90 6.09
CA ILE A 69 4.88 6.07 6.84
C ILE A 69 6.33 5.86 7.26
N ARG A 70 6.66 4.68 7.79
CA ARG A 70 8.02 4.37 8.22
C ARG A 70 9.00 4.45 7.06
N ARG A 71 8.65 3.87 5.90
CA ARG A 71 9.48 3.92 4.69
C ARG A 71 9.57 5.33 4.11
N ALA A 72 8.47 6.08 4.10
CA ALA A 72 8.44 7.44 3.56
C ALA A 72 9.35 8.40 4.35
N LYS A 73 9.48 8.20 5.68
CA LYS A 73 10.41 8.96 6.52
C LYS A 73 11.86 8.83 6.11
N ASP A 74 12.29 7.66 5.62
CA ASP A 74 13.67 7.45 5.14
C ASP A 74 13.99 8.36 3.94
N PHE A 75 12.96 8.85 3.23
CA PHE A 75 13.05 9.76 2.10
C PHE A 75 12.61 11.20 2.43
N ASN A 76 12.39 11.52 3.71
CA ASN A 76 11.85 12.80 4.17
C ASN A 76 10.48 13.15 3.56
N ILE A 77 9.66 12.14 3.28
CA ILE A 77 8.30 12.27 2.75
C ILE A 77 7.31 12.05 3.90
N ILE A 78 6.37 12.97 4.05
CA ILE A 78 5.28 12.90 5.01
C ILE A 78 4.06 12.32 4.31
N LEU A 79 3.48 11.28 4.91
CA LEU A 79 2.23 10.68 4.46
C LEU A 79 1.07 11.30 5.23
N ASP A 80 0.20 12.06 4.55
CA ASP A 80 -0.97 12.69 5.17
C ASP A 80 -2.14 11.69 5.22
N ASP A 81 -2.38 10.96 4.13
CA ASP A 81 -3.43 9.95 4.09
C ASP A 81 -3.17 8.82 3.10
N MET A 82 -3.85 7.70 3.28
CA MET A 82 -3.86 6.62 2.30
C MET A 82 -5.11 5.77 2.33
N VAL A 83 -5.53 5.33 1.15
CA VAL A 83 -6.72 4.53 0.94
C VAL A 83 -6.45 3.44 -0.09
N ILE A 84 -6.80 2.22 0.27
CA ILE A 84 -6.90 1.11 -0.69
C ILE A 84 -8.14 1.37 -1.53
N THR A 85 -8.01 1.67 -2.82
CA THR A 85 -9.15 2.04 -3.68
C THR A 85 -9.79 0.82 -4.35
N HIS A 86 -9.00 -0.15 -4.78
CA HIS A 86 -9.50 -1.34 -5.44
C HIS A 86 -8.79 -2.59 -4.94
N LEU A 87 -9.56 -3.65 -4.67
CA LEU A 87 -9.08 -4.98 -4.33
C LEU A 87 -9.86 -5.97 -5.18
N SER A 88 -9.22 -6.57 -6.18
CA SER A 88 -9.83 -7.57 -7.04
C SER A 88 -9.00 -8.85 -7.08
N TYR A 89 -9.69 -9.99 -7.05
CA TYR A 89 -9.10 -11.30 -7.23
C TYR A 89 -9.29 -11.74 -8.67
N ASN A 90 -8.37 -12.54 -9.21
CA ASN A 90 -8.66 -13.22 -10.46
C ASN A 90 -9.88 -14.15 -10.28
N ALA A 91 -10.66 -14.31 -11.35
CA ALA A 91 -11.91 -15.10 -11.31
C ALA A 91 -11.72 -16.55 -10.84
N LYS A 92 -10.52 -17.12 -10.99
CA LYS A 92 -10.18 -18.46 -10.50
C LYS A 92 -10.05 -18.51 -8.97
N PHE A 93 -9.54 -17.45 -8.33
CA PHE A 93 -9.44 -17.34 -6.87
C PHE A 93 -10.79 -17.01 -6.23
N SER A 94 -11.57 -16.09 -6.82
CA SER A 94 -12.91 -15.78 -6.31
C SER A 94 -13.80 -17.03 -6.25
N LYS A 95 -13.81 -17.85 -7.30
CA LYS A 95 -14.55 -19.12 -7.32
C LYS A 95 -14.11 -20.11 -6.24
N ALA A 96 -12.80 -20.23 -6.01
CA ALA A 96 -12.27 -21.15 -5.00
C ALA A 96 -12.59 -20.68 -3.56
N VAL A 97 -12.64 -19.37 -3.34
CA VAL A 97 -13.00 -18.75 -2.06
C VAL A 97 -14.51 -18.85 -1.80
N GLU A 98 -15.36 -18.56 -2.80
CA GLU A 98 -16.81 -18.73 -2.71
C GLU A 98 -17.20 -20.19 -2.43
N GLN A 99 -16.58 -21.15 -3.11
CA GLN A 99 -16.89 -22.58 -2.90
C GLN A 99 -16.57 -23.08 -1.50
N LYS A 100 -15.55 -22.52 -0.83
CA LYS A 100 -15.24 -22.86 0.57
C LYS A 100 -16.23 -22.25 1.56
N LYS A 101 -16.82 -21.09 1.24
CA LYS A 101 -17.81 -20.41 2.09
C LYS A 101 -19.16 -21.13 2.16
N VAL A 102 -19.50 -21.94 1.15
CA VAL A 102 -20.80 -22.65 1.06
C VAL A 102 -20.74 -24.05 1.70
N ALA A 103 -19.54 -24.54 2.05
CA ALA A 103 -19.34 -25.86 2.64
C ALA A 103 -19.34 -25.88 4.18
N GLN A 104 -19.72 -24.78 4.83
CA GLN A 104 -19.85 -24.65 6.29
C GLN A 104 -21.30 -24.41 6.70
#